data_AF-A0A9X2K1E3-F1
#
_entry.id   AF-A0A9X2K1E3-F1
#
_cell.length_a   1.000
_cell.length_b   1.000
_cell.length_c   1.000
_cell.angle_alpha   90.00
_cell.angle_beta   90.00
_cell.angle_gamma   90.00
#
_symmetry.space_group_name_H-M   'P 1'
#
loop_
_entity.id
_entity.type
_entity.pdbx_description
1 polymer ?
#
loop_
_entity_poly.entity_id
_entity_poly.type
_entity_poly.pdbx_seq_one_letter_code
_entity_poly.pdbx_strand_id
1 'polypeptide(L)'
;MTLNQDAIDVEGQLALPIARTEDCWVRHEILLDPSTYAYRGGRVVAVADHSKFMGDAKAFIKRGAILSLSLPIGAGITDQPGQQP
;
A
#
# COMPACT_ATOMS: atom_id res chain seq x y z
N MET A 1 -11.97 -5.11 10.52
CA MET A 1 -11.46 -5.47 9.18
C MET A 1 -12.52 -5.03 8.18
N THR A 2 -12.16 -4.29 7.13
CA THR A 2 -13.12 -3.70 6.18
C THR A 2 -12.75 -4.14 4.77
N LEU A 3 -13.75 -4.55 3.99
CA LEU A 3 -13.61 -4.95 2.58
C LEU A 3 -14.04 -3.78 1.69
N ASN A 4 -13.24 -3.42 0.69
CA ASN A 4 -13.60 -2.44 -0.34
C ASN A 4 -13.46 -3.10 -1.71
N GLN A 5 -14.58 -3.31 -2.42
CA GLN A 5 -14.61 -4.03 -3.69
C GLN A 5 -14.19 -3.18 -4.89
N ASP A 6 -14.08 -1.86 -4.72
CA ASP A 6 -13.72 -0.91 -5.77
C ASP A 6 -12.25 -0.47 -5.66
N ALA A 7 -11.44 -1.16 -4.87
CA ALA A 7 -10.05 -0.79 -4.71
C ALA A 7 -9.24 -1.13 -5.97
N ILE A 8 -8.41 -0.19 -6.37
CA ILE A 8 -7.40 -0.38 -7.40
C ILE A 8 -6.01 -0.51 -6.76
N ASP A 9 -5.19 -1.37 -7.34
CA ASP A 9 -3.77 -1.43 -7.08
C ASP A 9 -3.02 -0.25 -7.69
N VAL A 10 -1.72 -0.25 -7.45
CA VAL A 10 -0.76 0.75 -7.92
C VAL A 10 -0.63 0.83 -9.44
N GLU A 11 -1.00 -0.23 -10.15
CA GLU A 11 -1.00 -0.31 -11.62
C GLU A 11 -2.39 0.04 -12.20
N GLY A 12 -3.36 0.38 -11.35
CA GLY A 12 -4.72 0.71 -11.75
C GLY A 12 -5.61 -0.50 -11.99
N GLN A 13 -5.18 -1.72 -11.63
CA GLN A 13 -5.98 -2.92 -11.75
C GLN A 13 -6.83 -3.15 -10.50
N LEU A 14 -7.97 -3.82 -10.65
CA LEU A 14 -8.86 -4.10 -9.53
C LEU A 14 -8.21 -5.07 -8.55
N ALA A 15 -8.25 -4.72 -7.26
CA ALA A 15 -7.61 -5.47 -6.18
C ALA A 15 -8.57 -5.65 -5.01
N LEU A 16 -8.37 -6.74 -4.27
CA LEU A 16 -9.06 -7.02 -3.02
C LEU A 16 -8.21 -6.50 -1.84
N PRO A 17 -8.64 -5.43 -1.15
CA PRO A 17 -7.88 -4.87 -0.05
C PRO A 17 -8.26 -5.56 1.27
N ILE A 18 -7.26 -6.02 2.00
CA ILE A 18 -7.40 -6.40 3.41
C ILE A 18 -6.79 -5.29 4.25
N ALA A 19 -7.61 -4.65 5.08
CA ALA A 19 -7.22 -3.43 5.77
C ALA A 19 -7.30 -3.53 7.31
N ARG A 20 -6.28 -2.98 7.97
CA ARG A 20 -6.24 -2.68 9.40
C ARG A 20 -6.01 -1.18 9.59
N THR A 21 -6.82 -0.55 10.44
CA THR A 21 -6.59 0.85 10.85
C THR A 21 -5.83 0.85 12.18
N GLU A 22 -4.79 1.68 12.26
CA GLU A 22 -3.93 1.91 13.41
C GLU A 22 -4.05 3.37 13.84
N ASP A 23 -4.01 3.60 15.15
CA ASP A 23 -4.13 4.91 15.81
C ASP A 23 -5.32 5.76 15.35
N CYS A 24 -6.35 5.13 14.79
CA CYS A 24 -7.54 5.76 14.21
C CYS A 24 -7.29 6.70 13.02
N TRP A 25 -6.06 6.79 12.47
CA TRP A 25 -5.74 7.70 11.36
C TRP A 25 -4.89 7.10 10.25
N VAL A 26 -4.21 5.97 10.49
CA VAL A 26 -3.41 5.26 9.49
C VAL A 26 -4.13 3.97 9.10
N ARG A 27 -4.27 3.70 7.81
CA ARG A 27 -4.79 2.41 7.33
C ARG A 27 -3.74 1.69 6.49
N HIS A 28 -3.40 0.49 6.93
CA HIS A 28 -2.55 -0.44 6.24
C HIS A 28 -3.42 -1.33 5.36
N GLU A 29 -3.13 -1.39 4.07
CA GLU A 29 -3.86 -2.18 3.09
C GLU A 29 -2.89 -3.16 2.42
N ILE A 30 -3.22 -4.45 2.49
CA ILE A 30 -2.64 -5.49 1.62
C ILE A 30 -3.56 -5.62 0.42
N LEU A 31 -3.01 -5.59 -0.78
CA LEU A 31 -3.75 -5.65 -2.04
C LEU A 31 -3.53 -7.03 -2.67
N LEU A 32 -4.62 -7.77 -2.85
CA LEU A 32 -4.59 -9.11 -3.43
C LEU A 32 -5.28 -9.13 -4.79
N ASP A 33 -4.85 -10.04 -5.65
CA ASP A 33 -5.60 -10.43 -6.83
C ASP A 33 -6.97 -11.00 -6.41
N PRO A 34 -8.10 -10.49 -6.93
CA PRO A 34 -9.42 -10.94 -6.50
C PRO A 34 -9.75 -12.37 -6.96
N SER A 35 -9.08 -12.89 -7.99
CA SER A 35 -9.29 -14.23 -8.56
C SER A 35 -8.35 -15.28 -8.00
N THR A 36 -7.09 -14.94 -7.78
CA THR A 36 -6.04 -15.87 -7.34
C THR A 36 -5.62 -15.66 -5.89
N TYR A 37 -6.04 -14.57 -5.25
CA TYR A 37 -5.56 -14.11 -3.94
C TYR A 37 -4.05 -13.91 -3.85
N ALA A 38 -3.35 -13.84 -4.99
CA ALA A 38 -1.93 -13.55 -5.03
C ALA A 38 -1.66 -12.13 -4.50
N TYR A 39 -0.56 -11.97 -3.76
CA TYR A 39 -0.13 -10.68 -3.27
C TYR A 39 0.30 -9.78 -4.43
N ARG A 40 -0.36 -8.63 -4.57
CA ARG A 40 -0.07 -7.62 -5.60
C ARG A 40 0.62 -6.37 -5.06
N GLY A 41 0.75 -6.26 -3.74
CA GLY A 41 1.39 -5.14 -3.09
C GLY A 41 0.66 -4.69 -1.85
N GLY A 42 1.05 -3.52 -1.36
CA GLY A 42 0.42 -2.90 -0.22
C GLY A 42 0.55 -1.39 -0.27
N ARG A 43 -0.32 -0.72 0.48
CA ARG A 43 -0.21 0.72 0.70
C ARG A 43 -0.60 1.08 2.11
N VAL A 44 -0.05 2.20 2.57
CA VAL A 44 -0.45 2.83 3.81
C VAL A 44 -1.06 4.17 3.47
N VAL A 45 -2.28 4.42 3.92
CA VAL A 45 -3.03 5.65 3.62
C VAL A 45 -3.52 6.33 4.89
N ALA A 46 -3.51 7.67 4.88
CA ALA A 46 -4.12 8.44 5.94
C ALA A 46 -5.65 8.45 5.77
N VAL A 47 -6.39 7.93 6.75
CA VAL A 47 -7.87 7.93 6.73
C VAL A 47 -8.49 9.11 7.47
N ALA A 48 -7.67 9.94 8.10
CA ALA A 48 -8.05 11.22 8.69
C ALA A 48 -6.87 12.20 8.56
N ASP A 49 -7.17 13.50 8.67
CA ASP A 49 -6.11 14.50 8.83
C ASP A 49 -5.38 14.24 10.15
N HIS A 50 -4.06 14.34 10.13
CA HIS A 50 -3.24 14.07 11.30
C HIS A 50 -2.04 15.01 11.39
N SER A 51 -1.72 15.43 12.62
CA SER A 51 -0.52 16.21 12.91
C SER A 51 0.41 15.37 13.77
N LYS A 52 1.67 15.22 13.36
CA LYS A 52 2.69 14.55 14.16
C LYS A 52 3.98 15.36 14.18
N PHE A 53 4.75 15.21 15.25
CA PHE A 53 6.12 15.70 15.27
C PHE A 53 7.04 14.75 14.50
N MET A 54 7.97 15.32 13.75
CA MET A 54 9.04 14.64 13.02
C MET A 54 10.35 15.34 13.37
N GLY A 55 10.98 14.91 14.46
CA GLY A 55 12.04 15.68 15.12
C GLY A 55 11.46 16.98 15.67
N ASP A 56 12.12 18.11 15.39
CA ASP A 56 11.72 19.44 15.85
C ASP A 56 10.62 20.10 14.99
N ALA A 57 10.24 19.47 13.88
CA ALA A 57 9.22 19.98 12.97
C ALA A 57 7.87 19.31 13.20
N LYS A 58 6.78 20.08 13.05
CA LYS A 58 5.41 19.54 12.99
C LYS A 58 5.04 19.27 11.54
N ALA A 59 4.73 18.01 11.23
CA ALA A 59 4.21 17.60 9.93
C ALA A 59 2.68 17.52 9.98
N PHE A 60 2.02 18.03 8.93
CA PHE A 60 0.59 17.87 8.71
C PHE A 60 0.36 16.90 7.56
N ILE A 61 -0.40 15.85 7.82
CA ILE A 61 -0.74 14.79 6.88
C ILE A 61 -2.22 14.92 6.58
N LYS A 62 -2.55 15.10 5.30
CA LYS A 62 -3.94 15.17 4.84
C LYS A 62 -4.55 13.77 4.72
N ARG A 63 -5.84 13.67 5.01
CA ARG A 63 -6.67 12.52 4.63
C ARG A 63 -6.47 12.20 3.15
N GLY A 64 -6.34 10.92 2.84
CA GLY A 64 -6.08 10.39 1.50
C GLY A 64 -4.61 10.38 1.10
N ALA A 65 -3.71 10.96 1.89
CA ALA A 65 -2.28 10.88 1.62
C ALA A 65 -1.80 9.42 1.65
N ILE A 66 -1.04 9.02 0.63
CA ILE A 66 -0.33 7.76 0.60
C ILE A 66 0.99 7.95 1.36
N LEU A 67 1.16 7.20 2.44
CA LEU A 67 2.32 7.26 3.33
C LEU A 67 3.39 6.25 2.92
N SER A 68 3.00 5.15 2.28
CA SER A 68 3.90 4.13 1.77
C SER A 68 3.22 3.33 0.66
N LEU A 69 4.03 2.89 -0.30
CA LEU A 69 3.67 1.94 -1.35
C LEU A 69 4.66 0.77 -1.31
N SER A 70 4.14 -0.44 -1.42
CA SER A 70 4.92 -1.67 -1.49
C SER A 70 4.52 -2.43 -2.74
N LEU A 71 5.49 -2.77 -3.58
CA LEU A 71 5.30 -3.47 -4.83
C LEU A 71 6.03 -4.81 -4.77
N PRO A 72 5.43 -5.91 -5.24
CA PRO A 72 6.20 -7.11 -5.52
C PRO A 72 7.15 -6.81 -6.67
N ILE A 73 8.45 -6.91 -6.42
CA ILE A 73 9.46 -6.96 -7.48
C ILE A 73 9.56 -8.41 -7.94
N GLY A 74 9.39 -8.63 -9.24
CA GLY A 74 9.73 -9.92 -9.86
C GLY A 74 11.19 -10.23 -9.55
N ALA A 75 11.43 -11.36 -8.91
CA ALA A 75 12.76 -11.85 -8.61
C ALA A 75 12.92 -13.22 -9.26
N GLY A 76 14.00 -13.39 -10.01
CA GLY A 76 14.34 -14.65 -10.67
C GLY A 76 15.85 -14.74 -10.85
N ILE A 77 16.32 -15.96 -11.10
CA ILE A 77 17.73 -16.20 -11.39
C ILE A 77 17.95 -15.84 -12.87
N THR A 78 18.87 -14.92 -13.12
CA THR A 78 19.29 -14.55 -14.47
C THR A 78 20.62 -15.22 -14.79
N ASP A 79 20.79 -15.67 -16.02
CA ASP A 79 22.05 -16.31 -16.45
C ASP A 79 23.19 -15.30 -16.57
N GLN A 80 22.89 -14.03 -16.87
CA GLN A 80 23.90 -12.98 -17.05
C GLN A 80 23.56 -11.69 -16.29
N PRO A 81 24.57 -10.95 -15.80
CA PRO A 81 24.36 -9.62 -15.22
C PRO A 81 23.66 -8.66 -16.19
N GLY A 82 22.65 -7.93 -15.71
CA GLY A 82 21.94 -6.91 -16.49
C GLY A 82 20.68 -7.40 -17.20
N GLN A 83 20.34 -8.68 -17.14
CA GLN A 83 19.04 -9.19 -17.57
C GLN A 83 17.97 -8.93 -16.50
N GLN A 84 16.73 -8.69 -16.93
CA GLN A 84 15.57 -8.73 -16.02
C GLN A 84 15.06 -10.17 -15.91
N PRO A 85 14.61 -10.61 -14.73
CA PRO A 85 13.91 -11.88 -14.55
C PRO A 85 12.68 -12.06 -15.44
#